data_AF-A0A7Y3FH95-F1
#
_entry.id   AF-A0A7Y3FH95-F1
#
_cell.length_a   1.000
_cell.length_b   1.000
_cell.length_c   1.000
_cell.angle_alpha   90.00
_cell.angle_beta   90.00
_cell.angle_gamma   90.00
#
_symmetry.space_group_name_H-M   'P 1'
#
loop_
_entity.id
_entity.type
_entity.pdbx_description
1 polymer ?
#
loop_
_entity_poly.entity_id
_entity_poly.type
_entity_poly.pdbx_seq_one_letter_code
_entity_poly.pdbx_strand_id
1 'polypeptide(L)'
;MKLSVVMPVYNEEKTIEQIVERVQAVALDKELIVVDDCSTDETAQILDRLEEADNVRVFRHDRNRGKGAALRTGFTEARGEVVIIQDADLEYDPQEYPKLLEPILEGRADVVYGSRFSGGQPHRVLYFWHSVGNRLLTLFSNMFTDLNLTDMEVCYKVFRREIIQAIEIEEARFGFEPEITAKLAKTGCRIYEVGITYSGRTYQEGKKIGWRDGVWAIWCILKYNLLR
;
A
#
# COMPACT_ATOMS: atom_id res chain seq x y z
N MET A 1 -14.38 9.85 12.41
CA MET A 1 -13.30 8.99 11.91
C MET A 1 -12.50 9.76 10.88
N LYS A 2 -11.26 10.10 11.21
CA LYS A 2 -10.32 10.74 10.28
C LYS A 2 -9.44 9.68 9.60
N LEU A 3 -9.23 9.79 8.28
CA LEU A 3 -8.36 8.91 7.50
C LEU A 3 -6.96 9.53 7.29
N SER A 4 -5.90 8.77 7.49
CA SER A 4 -4.55 9.12 7.01
C SER A 4 -4.27 8.36 5.71
N VAL A 5 -4.08 9.09 4.61
CA VAL A 5 -3.63 8.52 3.34
C VAL A 5 -2.11 8.63 3.29
N VAL A 6 -1.42 7.50 3.30
CA VAL A 6 0.04 7.45 3.20
C VAL A 6 0.44 7.13 1.77
N MET A 7 1.16 8.06 1.15
CA MET A 7 1.57 7.99 -0.25
C MET A 7 3.09 7.98 -0.39
N PRO A 8 3.71 6.81 -0.60
CA PRO A 8 5.13 6.75 -0.93
C PRO A 8 5.35 7.20 -2.40
N VAL A 9 6.34 8.05 -2.63
CA VAL A 9 6.61 8.66 -3.93
C VAL A 9 8.09 8.51 -4.29
N TYR A 10 8.37 8.13 -5.53
CA TYR A 10 9.72 8.18 -6.10
C TYR A 10 9.64 8.28 -7.63
N ASN A 11 10.03 9.43 -8.18
CA ASN A 11 10.00 9.75 -9.61
C ASN A 11 8.62 9.49 -10.25
N GLU A 12 7.62 10.30 -9.87
CA GLU A 12 6.23 10.19 -10.32
C GLU A 12 5.70 11.52 -10.88
N GLU A 13 6.57 12.33 -11.51
CA GLU A 13 6.23 13.67 -12.04
C GLU A 13 5.00 13.67 -12.97
N LYS A 14 4.74 12.55 -13.65
CA LYS A 14 3.65 12.40 -14.63
C LYS A 14 2.30 12.10 -13.99
N THR A 15 2.29 11.62 -12.75
CA THR A 15 1.07 11.09 -12.11
C THR A 15 0.77 11.76 -10.77
N ILE A 16 1.76 12.34 -10.10
CA ILE A 16 1.64 12.86 -8.74
C ILE A 16 0.58 13.95 -8.59
N GLU A 17 0.49 14.89 -9.54
CA GLU A 17 -0.54 15.95 -9.50
C GLU A 17 -1.94 15.34 -9.59
N GLN A 18 -2.17 14.49 -10.60
CA GLN A 18 -3.46 13.86 -10.83
C GLN A 18 -3.90 12.94 -9.67
N ILE A 19 -3.00 12.15 -9.10
CA ILE A 19 -3.38 11.25 -8.00
C ILE A 19 -3.71 12.03 -6.74
N VAL A 20 -2.99 13.12 -6.45
CA VAL A 20 -3.31 13.99 -5.30
C VAL A 20 -4.65 14.68 -5.50
N GLU A 21 -4.96 15.19 -6.69
CA GLU A 21 -6.29 15.72 -7.01
C GLU A 21 -7.40 14.68 -6.78
N ARG A 22 -7.20 13.43 -7.25
CA ARG A 22 -8.17 12.34 -7.05
C ARG A 22 -8.36 12.01 -5.58
N VAL A 23 -7.28 11.95 -4.80
CA VAL A 23 -7.36 11.77 -3.35
C VAL A 23 -8.18 12.89 -2.75
N GLN A 24 -7.83 14.16 -3.03
CA GLN A 24 -8.52 15.33 -2.48
C GLN A 24 -10.01 15.36 -2.80
N ALA A 25 -10.41 14.92 -4.01
CA ALA A 25 -11.79 14.84 -4.45
C ALA A 25 -12.65 13.80 -3.68
N VAL A 26 -12.05 12.85 -2.96
CA VAL A 26 -12.82 11.89 -2.14
C VAL A 26 -13.41 12.62 -0.93
N ALA A 27 -14.74 12.65 -0.80
CA ALA A 27 -15.44 13.35 0.27
C ALA A 27 -15.36 12.62 1.63
N LEU A 28 -14.17 12.58 2.22
CA LEU A 28 -13.86 12.03 3.54
C LEU A 28 -13.00 13.01 4.33
N ASP A 29 -13.18 13.06 5.66
CA ASP A 29 -12.24 13.74 6.55
C ASP A 29 -10.91 12.99 6.55
N LYS A 30 -9.88 13.62 5.98
CA LYS A 30 -8.61 12.97 5.69
C LYS A 30 -7.43 13.92 5.76
N GLU A 31 -6.27 13.38 6.11
CA GLU A 31 -4.96 13.96 5.82
C GLU A 31 -4.24 13.12 4.77
N LEU A 32 -3.42 13.77 3.95
CA LEU A 32 -2.55 13.15 2.98
C LEU A 32 -1.10 13.34 3.42
N ILE A 33 -0.42 12.23 3.68
CA ILE A 33 0.98 12.17 4.07
C ILE A 33 1.75 11.63 2.89
N VAL A 34 2.43 12.53 2.19
CA VAL A 34 3.28 12.18 1.06
C VAL A 34 4.70 12.00 1.56
N VAL A 35 5.34 10.90 1.18
CA VAL A 35 6.75 10.65 1.51
C VAL A 35 7.54 10.51 0.22
N ASP A 36 8.26 11.58 -0.13
CA ASP A 36 9.19 11.59 -1.26
C ASP A 36 10.50 10.91 -0.88
N ASP A 37 10.79 9.79 -1.53
CA ASP A 37 11.96 8.96 -1.30
C ASP A 37 13.16 9.41 -2.14
N CYS A 38 13.46 10.72 -2.07
CA CYS A 38 14.53 11.40 -2.79
C CYS A 38 14.37 11.33 -4.33
N SER A 39 13.24 11.83 -4.84
CA SER A 39 13.03 11.93 -6.29
C SER A 39 14.09 12.81 -6.97
N THR A 40 14.41 12.47 -8.21
CA THR A 40 15.44 13.14 -9.05
C THR A 40 14.86 13.83 -10.28
N ASP A 41 13.55 13.72 -10.48
CA ASP A 41 12.78 14.36 -11.55
C ASP A 41 11.99 15.57 -10.99
N GLU A 42 11.01 16.09 -11.73
CA GLU A 42 10.25 17.28 -11.28
C GLU A 42 9.25 16.99 -10.16
N THR A 43 9.22 15.77 -9.61
CA THR A 43 8.28 15.36 -8.54
C THR A 43 8.39 16.28 -7.32
N ALA A 44 9.60 16.60 -6.87
CA ALA A 44 9.79 17.39 -5.66
C ALA A 44 9.19 18.80 -5.80
N GLN A 45 9.39 19.44 -6.95
CA GLN A 45 8.86 20.75 -7.31
C GLN A 45 7.33 20.73 -7.37
N ILE A 46 6.73 19.65 -7.87
CA ILE A 46 5.28 19.49 -7.90
C ILE A 46 4.75 19.34 -6.46
N LEU A 47 5.42 18.56 -5.62
CA LEU A 47 5.05 18.37 -4.22
C LEU A 47 5.11 19.66 -3.40
N ASP A 48 6.08 20.54 -3.65
CA ASP A 48 6.16 21.85 -2.98
C ASP A 48 4.87 22.67 -3.17
N ARG A 49 4.28 22.63 -4.38
CA ARG A 49 3.02 23.32 -4.69
C ARG A 49 1.81 22.63 -4.06
N LEU A 50 1.81 21.30 -4.02
CA LEU A 50 0.71 20.51 -3.45
C LEU A 50 0.66 20.59 -1.92
N GLU A 51 1.79 20.86 -1.27
CA GLU A 51 1.91 21.06 0.18
C GLU A 51 1.21 22.36 0.67
N GLU A 52 0.82 23.26 -0.24
CA GLU A 52 0.03 24.46 0.10
C GLU A 52 -1.38 24.12 0.61
N ALA A 53 -1.88 22.91 0.35
CA ALA A 53 -3.18 22.46 0.85
C ALA A 53 -3.11 22.07 2.34
N ASP A 54 -4.04 22.59 3.16
CA ASP A 54 -4.04 22.45 4.62
C ASP A 54 -3.96 21.00 5.16
N ASN A 55 -4.40 20.02 4.37
CA ASN A 55 -4.42 18.61 4.76
C ASN A 55 -3.32 17.77 4.08
N VAL A 56 -2.39 18.39 3.36
CA VAL A 56 -1.25 17.71 2.71
C VAL A 56 0.02 17.99 3.51
N ARG A 57 0.80 16.96 3.79
CA ARG A 57 2.09 17.04 4.47
C ARG A 57 3.11 16.25 3.69
N VAL A 58 4.24 16.87 3.34
CA VAL A 58 5.29 16.23 2.55
C VAL A 58 6.52 15.97 3.41
N PHE A 59 6.95 14.71 3.46
CA PHE A 59 8.18 14.28 4.09
C PHE A 59 9.18 13.90 3.01
N ARG A 60 10.44 14.30 3.18
CA ARG A 60 11.50 14.04 2.21
C ARG A 60 12.60 13.22 2.85
N HIS A 61 13.06 12.19 2.16
CA HIS A 61 14.25 11.44 2.55
C HIS A 61 15.50 12.02 1.88
N ASP A 62 16.63 12.03 2.58
CA ASP A 62 17.92 12.53 2.05
C ASP A 62 18.54 11.62 0.98
N ARG A 63 18.04 10.39 0.85
CA ARG A 63 18.43 9.40 -0.15
C ARG A 63 17.28 8.41 -0.38
N ASN A 64 17.27 7.76 -1.53
CA ASN A 64 16.32 6.67 -1.79
C ASN A 64 16.56 5.52 -0.80
N ARG A 65 15.54 5.22 0.02
CA ARG A 65 15.54 4.16 1.03
C ARG A 65 14.60 3.01 0.66
N GLY A 66 13.71 3.22 -0.30
CA GLY A 66 12.71 2.28 -0.80
C GLY A 66 11.31 2.47 -0.22
N LYS A 67 10.33 1.82 -0.88
CA LYS A 67 8.89 1.91 -0.54
C LYS A 67 8.59 1.59 0.92
N GLY A 68 9.09 0.48 1.46
CA GLY A 68 8.88 0.10 2.86
C GLY A 68 9.41 1.13 3.86
N ALA A 69 10.54 1.79 3.54
CA ALA A 69 11.05 2.87 4.38
C ALA A 69 10.17 4.13 4.31
N ALA A 70 9.66 4.47 3.12
CA ALA A 70 8.72 5.59 2.95
C ALA A 70 7.39 5.33 3.68
N LEU A 71 6.86 4.11 3.59
CA LEU A 71 5.66 3.70 4.32
C LEU A 71 5.86 3.79 5.83
N ARG A 72 7.01 3.32 6.36
CA ARG A 72 7.33 3.44 7.79
C ARG A 72 7.35 4.90 8.27
N THR A 73 7.94 5.81 7.49
CA THR A 73 7.88 7.25 7.78
C THR A 73 6.43 7.74 7.79
N GLY A 74 5.66 7.40 6.77
CA GLY A 74 4.26 7.82 6.66
C GLY A 74 3.36 7.29 7.78
N PHE A 75 3.54 6.03 8.19
CA PHE A 75 2.80 5.44 9.31
C PHE A 75 3.15 6.09 10.64
N THR A 76 4.42 6.46 10.85
CA THR A 76 4.84 7.18 12.07
C THR A 76 4.14 8.54 12.16
N GLU A 77 3.94 9.19 11.03
CA GLU A 77 3.38 10.54 10.95
C GLU A 77 1.84 10.61 10.87
N ALA A 78 1.19 9.45 10.72
CA ALA A 78 -0.25 9.31 10.64
C ALA A 78 -0.95 9.70 11.96
N ARG A 79 -1.99 10.53 11.86
CA ARG A 79 -2.79 11.05 12.99
C ARG A 79 -4.25 10.62 12.95
N GLY A 80 -4.73 10.17 11.79
CA GLY A 80 -6.07 9.62 11.59
C GLY A 80 -6.31 8.35 12.42
N GLU A 81 -7.57 8.00 12.64
CA GLU A 81 -7.95 6.77 13.35
C GLU A 81 -7.67 5.53 12.47
N VAL A 82 -7.71 5.71 11.16
CA VAL A 82 -7.47 4.68 10.15
C VAL A 82 -6.43 5.16 9.17
N VAL A 83 -5.58 4.27 8.69
CA VAL A 83 -4.50 4.54 7.75
C VAL A 83 -4.71 3.70 6.49
N ILE A 84 -4.56 4.32 5.33
CA ILE A 84 -4.57 3.64 4.04
C ILE A 84 -3.30 3.93 3.26
N ILE A 85 -2.81 2.93 2.54
CA ILE A 85 -1.71 3.10 1.59
C ILE A 85 -2.29 3.48 0.23
N GLN A 86 -1.77 4.55 -0.38
CA GLN A 86 -2.10 4.95 -1.75
C GLN A 86 -0.81 5.07 -2.56
N ASP A 87 -0.65 4.27 -3.61
CA ASP A 87 0.46 4.45 -4.54
C ASP A 87 0.22 5.66 -5.45
N ALA A 88 1.30 6.35 -5.83
CA ALA A 88 1.26 7.58 -6.61
C ALA A 88 1.16 7.36 -8.13
N ASP A 89 0.93 6.13 -8.58
CA ASP A 89 1.05 5.68 -9.96
C ASP A 89 -0.29 5.57 -10.73
N LEU A 90 -1.40 5.95 -10.09
CA LEU A 90 -2.78 5.86 -10.58
C LEU A 90 -3.30 4.42 -10.78
N GLU A 91 -2.60 3.39 -10.29
CA GLU A 91 -3.06 2.00 -10.44
C GLU A 91 -4.29 1.68 -9.58
N TYR A 92 -4.42 2.35 -8.43
CA TYR A 92 -5.53 2.24 -7.48
C TYR A 92 -6.40 3.49 -7.50
N ASP A 93 -7.73 3.31 -7.43
CA ASP A 93 -8.70 4.42 -7.45
C ASP A 93 -9.06 4.88 -6.02
N PRO A 94 -8.76 6.15 -5.65
CA PRO A 94 -9.18 6.72 -4.37
C PRO A 94 -10.69 6.72 -4.12
N GLN A 95 -11.52 6.65 -5.18
CA GLN A 95 -12.98 6.53 -5.02
C GLN A 95 -13.41 5.23 -4.34
N GLU A 96 -12.52 4.25 -4.24
CA GLU A 96 -12.78 2.99 -3.52
C GLU A 96 -12.47 3.06 -2.02
N TYR A 97 -11.96 4.19 -1.48
CA TYR A 97 -11.74 4.35 -0.03
C TYR A 97 -12.97 4.03 0.82
N PRO A 98 -14.19 4.53 0.54
CA PRO A 98 -15.34 4.26 1.39
C PRO A 98 -15.63 2.76 1.52
N LYS A 99 -15.48 2.03 0.42
CA LYS A 99 -15.70 0.57 0.35
C LYS A 99 -14.64 -0.20 1.16
N LEU A 100 -13.39 0.23 1.10
CA LEU A 100 -12.31 -0.37 1.88
C LEU A 100 -12.42 -0.07 3.38
N LEU A 101 -13.01 1.07 3.74
CA LEU A 101 -13.21 1.49 5.12
C LEU A 101 -14.44 0.85 5.77
N GLU A 102 -15.44 0.46 4.97
CA GLU A 102 -16.72 -0.07 5.44
C GLU A 102 -16.57 -1.20 6.48
N PRO A 103 -15.74 -2.26 6.28
CA PRO A 103 -15.60 -3.32 7.29
C PRO A 103 -15.02 -2.83 8.63
N ILE A 104 -14.17 -1.80 8.61
CA ILE A 104 -13.57 -1.21 9.81
C ILE A 104 -14.61 -0.34 10.54
N LEU A 105 -15.38 0.44 9.78
CA LEU A 105 -16.47 1.29 10.27
C LEU A 105 -17.59 0.47 10.92
N GLU A 106 -17.93 -0.67 10.34
CA GLU A 106 -18.89 -1.62 10.91
C GLU A 106 -18.34 -2.41 12.12
N GLY A 107 -17.07 -2.19 12.48
CA GLY A 107 -16.41 -2.88 13.58
C GLY A 107 -16.18 -4.37 13.32
N ARG A 108 -16.18 -4.82 12.06
CA ARG A 108 -15.93 -6.21 11.66
C ARG A 108 -14.45 -6.49 11.44
N ALA A 109 -13.74 -5.52 10.88
CA ALA A 109 -12.33 -5.64 10.54
C ALA A 109 -11.45 -4.68 11.35
N ASP A 110 -10.20 -5.09 11.51
CA ASP A 110 -9.12 -4.28 12.03
C ASP A 110 -8.12 -3.92 10.93
N VAL A 111 -8.02 -4.79 9.90
CA VAL A 111 -7.23 -4.60 8.69
C VAL A 111 -8.04 -5.05 7.47
N VAL A 112 -7.98 -4.29 6.39
CA VAL A 112 -8.65 -4.61 5.12
C VAL A 112 -7.64 -4.60 3.96
N TYR A 113 -7.66 -5.64 3.13
CA TYR A 113 -6.86 -5.78 1.93
C TYR A 113 -7.77 -5.57 0.71
N GLY A 114 -7.40 -4.64 -0.16
CA GLY A 114 -8.06 -4.43 -1.44
C GLY A 114 -7.62 -5.50 -2.43
N SER A 115 -8.33 -6.60 -2.59
CA SER A 115 -7.91 -7.70 -3.46
C SER A 115 -8.19 -7.42 -4.93
N ARG A 116 -7.18 -7.60 -5.79
CA ARG A 116 -7.31 -7.53 -7.25
C ARG A 116 -8.00 -8.77 -7.85
N PHE A 117 -8.09 -9.85 -7.09
CA PHE A 117 -8.59 -11.15 -7.54
C PHE A 117 -9.93 -11.54 -6.91
N SER A 118 -10.45 -10.71 -6.01
CA SER A 118 -11.73 -10.90 -5.35
C SER A 118 -12.78 -9.91 -5.86
N GLY A 119 -14.05 -10.32 -5.83
CA GLY A 119 -15.19 -9.46 -6.19
C GLY A 119 -15.53 -9.42 -7.69
N GLY A 120 -16.59 -8.68 -8.02
CA GLY A 120 -17.15 -8.56 -9.38
C GLY A 120 -16.87 -7.23 -10.07
N GLN A 121 -15.89 -6.46 -9.59
CA GLN A 121 -15.58 -5.16 -10.18
C GLN A 121 -14.73 -5.30 -11.45
N PRO A 122 -14.87 -4.37 -12.42
CA PRO A 122 -14.01 -4.34 -13.59
C PRO A 122 -12.55 -4.17 -13.19
N HIS A 123 -11.67 -5.00 -13.73
CA HIS A 123 -10.23 -4.88 -13.54
C HIS A 123 -9.54 -5.07 -14.89
N ARG A 124 -8.38 -4.42 -15.07
CA ARG A 124 -7.57 -4.62 -16.26
C ARG A 124 -7.00 -6.03 -16.24
N VAL A 125 -7.07 -6.74 -17.38
CA VAL A 125 -6.50 -8.09 -17.48
C VAL A 125 -4.98 -8.02 -17.27
N LEU A 126 -4.51 -8.69 -16.21
CA LEU A 126 -3.10 -8.74 -15.85
C LEU A 126 -2.33 -9.74 -16.71
N TYR A 127 -1.02 -9.52 -16.82
CA TYR A 127 -0.13 -10.46 -17.50
C TYR A 127 -0.21 -11.84 -16.82
N PHE A 128 -0.50 -12.86 -17.61
CA PHE A 128 -0.75 -14.23 -17.12
C PHE A 128 0.33 -14.72 -16.13
N TRP A 129 1.61 -14.61 -16.49
CA TRP A 129 2.71 -15.07 -15.64
C TRP A 129 2.91 -14.23 -14.37
N HIS A 130 2.53 -12.95 -14.38
CA HIS A 130 2.49 -12.14 -13.14
C HIS A 130 1.39 -12.62 -12.22
N SER A 131 0.21 -12.92 -12.76
CA SER A 131 -0.91 -13.46 -11.98
C SER A 131 -0.56 -14.82 -11.39
N VAL A 132 0.13 -15.69 -12.14
CA VAL A 132 0.62 -16.98 -11.61
C VAL A 132 1.66 -16.76 -10.50
N GLY A 133 2.65 -15.88 -10.72
CA GLY A 133 3.67 -15.57 -9.72
C GLY A 133 3.07 -15.02 -8.42
N ASN A 134 2.14 -14.07 -8.52
CA ASN A 134 1.43 -13.54 -7.35
C ASN A 134 0.65 -14.64 -6.62
N ARG A 135 -0.11 -15.47 -7.35
CA ARG A 135 -0.87 -16.57 -6.72
C ARG A 135 0.03 -17.55 -5.98
N LEU A 136 1.22 -17.85 -6.53
CA LEU A 136 2.20 -18.72 -5.85
C LEU A 136 2.76 -18.07 -4.59
N LEU A 137 3.10 -16.78 -4.62
CA LEU A 137 3.56 -16.04 -3.43
C LEU A 137 2.47 -15.95 -2.37
N THR A 138 1.24 -15.66 -2.78
CA THR A 138 0.08 -15.61 -1.88
C THR A 138 -0.21 -16.97 -1.26
N LEU A 139 -0.20 -18.06 -2.06
CA LEU A 139 -0.34 -19.42 -1.53
C LEU A 139 0.76 -19.74 -0.52
N PHE A 140 2.01 -19.41 -0.85
CA PHE A 140 3.13 -19.67 0.03
C PHE A 140 3.01 -18.88 1.33
N SER A 141 2.61 -17.60 1.28
CA SER A 141 2.33 -16.80 2.48
C SER A 141 1.23 -17.44 3.34
N ASN A 142 0.09 -17.77 2.72
CA ASN A 142 -1.05 -18.38 3.39
C ASN A 142 -0.68 -19.69 4.13
N MET A 143 0.21 -20.51 3.55
CA MET A 143 0.70 -21.74 4.19
C MET A 143 1.41 -21.49 5.53
N PHE A 144 2.09 -20.36 5.69
CA PHE A 144 2.80 -20.03 6.94
C PHE A 144 1.99 -19.17 7.90
N THR A 145 1.14 -18.29 7.36
CA THR A 145 0.34 -17.37 8.18
C THR A 145 -0.99 -17.96 8.62
N ASP A 146 -1.38 -19.12 8.06
CA ASP A 146 -2.73 -19.72 8.20
C ASP A 146 -3.85 -18.73 7.86
N LEU A 147 -3.56 -17.84 6.90
CA LEU A 147 -4.53 -16.92 6.32
C LEU A 147 -5.05 -17.51 5.01
N ASN A 148 -6.18 -16.98 4.53
CA ASN A 148 -6.75 -17.34 3.23
C ASN A 148 -6.90 -16.10 2.35
N LEU A 149 -5.80 -15.36 2.17
CA LEU A 149 -5.78 -14.18 1.31
C LEU A 149 -5.82 -14.59 -0.16
N THR A 150 -6.52 -13.80 -0.97
CA THR A 150 -6.52 -13.92 -2.43
C THR A 150 -5.41 -13.09 -3.07
N ASP A 151 -4.93 -12.04 -2.40
CA ASP A 151 -3.87 -11.16 -2.91
C ASP A 151 -3.00 -10.57 -1.78
N MET A 152 -1.91 -11.27 -1.42
CA MET A 152 -1.00 -10.80 -0.36
C MET A 152 -0.18 -9.56 -0.79
N GLU A 153 0.26 -9.56 -2.06
CA GLU A 153 1.14 -8.53 -2.65
C GLU A 153 0.39 -7.27 -3.09
N VAL A 154 -0.87 -7.08 -2.67
CA VAL A 154 -1.60 -5.86 -2.99
C VAL A 154 -1.15 -4.70 -2.12
N CYS A 155 -0.94 -3.52 -2.70
CA CYS A 155 -0.49 -2.38 -1.91
C CYS A 155 -1.67 -1.65 -1.24
N TYR A 156 -2.90 -1.86 -1.73
CA TYR A 156 -4.08 -1.18 -1.23
C TYR A 156 -4.58 -1.80 0.08
N LYS A 157 -3.90 -1.46 1.18
CA LYS A 157 -4.18 -1.98 2.52
C LYS A 157 -4.65 -0.86 3.44
N VAL A 158 -5.63 -1.17 4.27
CA VAL A 158 -6.21 -0.27 5.28
C VAL A 158 -6.00 -0.87 6.66
N PHE A 159 -5.55 -0.06 7.60
CA PHE A 159 -5.25 -0.48 8.97
C PHE A 159 -5.90 0.47 9.97
N ARG A 160 -6.38 -0.05 11.09
CA ARG A 160 -6.48 0.78 12.30
C ARG A 160 -5.10 1.34 12.65
N ARG A 161 -5.01 2.64 12.93
CA ARG A 161 -3.71 3.33 13.12
C ARG A 161 -2.90 2.68 14.23
N GLU A 162 -3.54 2.35 15.35
CA GLU A 162 -2.91 1.75 16.52
C GLU A 162 -2.25 0.39 16.21
N ILE A 163 -2.76 -0.36 15.23
CA ILE A 163 -2.19 -1.65 14.84
C ILE A 163 -0.93 -1.43 14.01
N ILE A 164 -1.01 -0.62 12.95
CA ILE A 164 0.14 -0.42 12.06
C ILE A 164 1.29 0.32 12.76
N GLN A 165 0.99 1.23 13.69
CA GLN A 165 2.02 1.91 14.49
C GLN A 165 2.64 1.02 15.58
N ALA A 166 1.96 -0.05 16.01
CA ALA A 166 2.51 -1.00 16.98
C ALA A 166 3.47 -2.03 16.36
N ILE A 167 3.47 -2.16 15.03
CA ILE A 167 4.31 -3.12 14.30
C ILE A 167 5.63 -2.47 13.92
N GLU A 168 6.74 -3.05 14.40
CA GLU A 168 8.08 -2.67 13.93
C GLU A 168 8.27 -3.19 12.50
N ILE A 169 8.35 -2.29 11.52
CA ILE A 169 8.61 -2.62 10.11
C ILE A 169 10.12 -2.55 9.83
N GLU A 170 10.68 -3.61 9.27
CA GLU A 170 12.11 -3.78 9.00
C GLU A 170 12.44 -3.61 7.51
N GLU A 171 11.62 -4.16 6.62
CA GLU A 171 11.87 -4.15 5.17
C GLU A 171 11.79 -2.73 4.60
N ALA A 172 12.81 -2.38 3.83
CA ALA A 172 12.94 -1.04 3.26
C ALA A 172 12.31 -0.94 1.86
N ARG A 173 12.08 -2.06 1.16
CA ARG A 173 11.57 -2.09 -0.23
C ARG A 173 10.24 -2.84 -0.32
N PHE A 174 10.03 -3.64 -1.38
CA PHE A 174 8.81 -4.41 -1.62
C PHE A 174 8.61 -5.58 -0.65
N GLY A 175 9.65 -6.01 0.08
CA GLY A 175 9.52 -7.00 1.17
C GLY A 175 8.56 -6.58 2.29
N PHE A 176 8.16 -5.31 2.33
CA PHE A 176 7.12 -4.82 3.23
C PHE A 176 5.84 -5.66 3.14
N GLU A 177 5.39 -6.04 1.95
CA GLU A 177 4.10 -6.74 1.77
C GLU A 177 4.08 -8.12 2.46
N PRO A 178 5.06 -9.02 2.23
CA PRO A 178 5.13 -10.27 2.98
C PRO A 178 5.45 -10.08 4.47
N GLU A 179 6.25 -9.08 4.83
CA GLU A 179 6.56 -8.78 6.24
C GLU A 179 5.31 -8.39 7.02
N ILE A 180 4.56 -7.39 6.52
CA ILE A 180 3.41 -6.85 7.25
C ILE A 180 2.33 -7.90 7.39
N THR A 181 2.13 -8.72 6.35
CA THR A 181 1.17 -9.83 6.37
C THR A 181 1.53 -10.85 7.45
N ALA A 182 2.81 -11.27 7.51
CA ALA A 182 3.29 -12.23 8.51
C ALA A 182 3.17 -11.67 9.94
N LYS A 183 3.51 -10.40 10.15
CA LYS A 183 3.41 -9.76 11.47
C LYS A 183 1.95 -9.59 11.90
N LEU A 184 1.06 -9.20 11.00
CA LEU A 184 -0.37 -9.05 11.28
C LEU A 184 -1.04 -10.37 11.64
N ALA A 185 -0.71 -11.46 10.93
CA ALA A 185 -1.25 -12.79 11.23
C ALA A 185 -1.01 -13.22 12.69
N LYS A 186 0.10 -12.77 13.29
CA LYS A 186 0.49 -13.08 14.67
C LYS A 186 -0.19 -12.21 15.74
N THR A 187 -0.84 -11.12 15.34
CA THR A 187 -1.51 -10.20 16.29
C THR A 187 -2.91 -10.66 16.68
N GLY A 188 -3.51 -11.60 15.94
CA GLY A 188 -4.92 -11.99 16.10
C GLY A 188 -5.91 -10.94 15.60
N CYS A 189 -5.46 -9.94 14.84
CA CYS A 189 -6.32 -8.93 14.25
C CYS A 189 -7.31 -9.54 13.23
N ARG A 190 -8.49 -8.92 13.09
CA ARG A 190 -9.50 -9.37 12.13
C ARG A 190 -9.17 -8.81 10.74
N ILE A 191 -8.64 -9.66 9.88
CA ILE A 191 -8.25 -9.32 8.50
C ILE A 191 -9.37 -9.66 7.53
N TYR A 192 -9.75 -8.71 6.69
CA TYR A 192 -10.77 -8.87 5.65
C TYR A 192 -10.22 -8.52 4.27
N GLU A 193 -10.81 -9.11 3.22
CA GLU A 193 -10.54 -8.73 1.83
C GLU A 193 -11.78 -8.10 1.20
N VAL A 194 -11.55 -7.03 0.43
CA VAL A 194 -12.57 -6.33 -0.35
C VAL A 194 -12.07 -6.27 -1.78
N GLY A 195 -12.87 -6.72 -2.75
CA GLY A 195 -12.49 -6.64 -4.16
C GLY A 195 -12.34 -5.20 -4.64
N ILE A 196 -11.31 -4.89 -5.41
CA ILE A 196 -11.04 -3.53 -5.92
C ILE A 196 -10.85 -3.51 -7.43
N THR A 197 -10.99 -2.33 -8.02
CA THR A 197 -10.50 -2.06 -9.38
C THR A 197 -8.98 -1.91 -9.37
N TYR A 198 -8.34 -2.32 -10.48
CA TYR A 198 -6.89 -2.17 -10.62
C TYR A 198 -6.51 -1.96 -12.08
N SER A 199 -5.78 -0.86 -12.31
CA SER A 199 -5.30 -0.43 -13.62
C SER A 199 -3.78 -0.45 -13.68
N GLY A 200 -3.21 -1.65 -13.57
CA GLY A 200 -1.75 -1.82 -13.53
C GLY A 200 -1.02 -1.23 -14.74
N ARG A 201 0.15 -0.64 -14.48
CA ARG A 201 1.10 -0.17 -15.48
C ARG A 201 1.58 -1.32 -16.36
N THR A 202 1.72 -1.05 -17.64
CA THR A 202 2.44 -1.89 -18.59
C THR A 202 3.94 -1.79 -18.34
N TYR A 203 4.70 -2.74 -18.89
CA TYR A 203 6.16 -2.69 -18.82
C TYR A 203 6.76 -1.43 -19.45
N GLN A 204 6.13 -0.90 -20.50
CA GLN A 204 6.57 0.33 -21.17
C GLN A 204 6.34 1.58 -20.31
N GLU A 205 5.37 1.52 -19.40
CA GLU A 205 5.06 2.57 -18.42
C GLU A 205 5.94 2.48 -17.16
N GLY A 206 6.96 1.61 -17.17
CA GLY A 206 7.99 1.59 -16.12
C GLY A 206 7.62 0.76 -14.88
N LYS A 207 7.01 -0.42 -15.07
CA LYS A 207 6.74 -1.35 -13.96
C LYS A 207 8.02 -1.62 -13.15
N LYS A 208 8.02 -1.24 -11.88
CA LYS A 208 9.20 -1.24 -10.99
C LYS A 208 9.54 -2.62 -10.37
N ILE A 209 8.70 -3.64 -10.59
CA ILE A 209 8.80 -4.97 -9.97
C ILE A 209 9.42 -5.99 -10.95
N GLY A 210 10.40 -6.77 -10.49
CA GLY A 210 11.07 -7.83 -11.24
C GLY A 210 11.14 -9.18 -10.52
N TRP A 211 11.78 -10.17 -11.16
CA TRP A 211 11.90 -11.54 -10.62
C TRP A 211 12.74 -11.63 -9.33
N ARG A 212 13.71 -10.72 -9.17
CA ARG A 212 14.52 -10.62 -7.94
C ARG A 212 13.67 -10.24 -6.74
N ASP A 213 12.67 -9.39 -6.94
CA ASP A 213 11.73 -9.02 -5.88
C ASP A 213 10.86 -10.21 -5.48
N GLY A 214 10.49 -11.08 -6.43
CA GLY A 214 9.79 -12.33 -6.13
C GLY A 214 10.62 -13.31 -5.29
N VAL A 215 11.92 -13.46 -5.58
CA VAL A 215 12.82 -14.29 -4.75
C VAL A 215 12.99 -13.67 -3.36
N TRP A 216 13.11 -12.35 -3.28
CA TRP A 216 13.19 -11.64 -2.01
C TRP A 216 11.89 -11.80 -1.20
N ALA A 217 10.72 -11.77 -1.84
CA ALA A 217 9.44 -11.98 -1.19
C ALA A 217 9.35 -13.38 -0.55
N ILE A 218 9.80 -14.43 -1.25
CA ILE A 218 9.90 -15.80 -0.69
C ILE A 218 10.80 -15.81 0.56
N TRP A 219 11.95 -15.14 0.50
CA TRP A 219 12.83 -15.03 1.65
C TRP A 219 12.17 -14.29 2.82
N CYS A 220 11.47 -13.18 2.57
CA CYS A 220 10.73 -12.44 3.60
C CYS A 220 9.64 -13.32 4.23
N ILE A 221 8.87 -14.07 3.44
CA ILE A 221 7.86 -15.01 3.95
C ILE A 221 8.51 -15.99 4.93
N LEU A 222 9.63 -16.60 4.57
CA LEU A 222 10.35 -17.53 5.45
C LEU A 222 10.91 -16.82 6.70
N LYS A 223 11.60 -15.69 6.53
CA LYS A 223 12.22 -14.91 7.62
C LYS A 223 11.18 -14.55 8.68
N TYR A 224 10.07 -13.95 8.27
CA TYR A 224 9.10 -13.37 9.21
C TYR A 224 8.11 -14.37 9.78
N ASN A 225 7.97 -15.56 9.21
CA ASN A 225 7.14 -16.61 9.78
C ASN A 225 7.91 -17.64 10.61
N LEU A 226 9.19 -17.90 10.29
CA LEU A 226 9.98 -18.95 10.97
C LEU A 226 11.04 -18.43 11.94
N LEU A 227 11.58 -17.23 11.74
CA LEU A 227 12.72 -16.72 12.52
C LEU A 227 12.36 -15.57 13.47
N ARG A 228 11.19 -14.98 13.28
CA ARG A 228 10.60 -13.92 14.10
C ARG A 228 9.16 -14.28 14.42
#